data_AF-A0A350C5E5-F1
#
_entry.id   AF-A0A350C5E5-F1
#
_cell.length_a   1.000
_cell.length_b   1.000
_cell.length_c   1.000
_cell.angle_alpha   90.00
_cell.angle_beta   90.00
_cell.angle_gamma   90.00
#
_symmetry.space_group_name_H-M   'P 1'
#
loop_
_entity.id
_entity.type
_entity.pdbx_description
1 polymer ?
#
loop_
_entity_poly.entity_id
_entity_poly.type
_entity_poly.pdbx_seq_one_letter_code
_entity_poly.pdbx_strand_id
1 'polypeptide(L)' 'LKANKVLWRDLDEDEKQTMRQEHSILFCEHSHVYTLGKSGNEDHLLISEELRASESIEYFKINRGGDITYHGP' A
#
# COMPACT_ATOMS: atom_id res chain seq x y z
N LEU A 1 4.43 -1.85 -13.67
CA LEU A 1 4.63 -0.56 -12.96
C LEU A 1 6.10 -0.12 -12.92
N LYS A 2 7.06 -0.88 -12.37
CA LYS A 2 8.50 -0.47 -12.36
C LYS A 2 9.13 -0.34 -13.75
N ALA A 3 8.81 -1.23 -14.69
CA ALA A 3 9.33 -1.19 -16.05
C ALA A 3 8.95 0.11 -16.79
N ASN A 4 7.67 0.52 -16.71
CA ASN A 4 7.24 1.80 -17.24
C ASN A 4 8.00 2.96 -16.60
N LYS A 5 8.21 2.97 -15.27
CA LYS A 5 8.93 4.07 -14.59
C LYS A 5 10.36 4.27 -15.11
N VAL A 6 11.06 3.19 -15.44
CA VAL A 6 12.40 3.27 -16.04
C VAL A 6 12.30 3.81 -17.45
N LEU A 7 11.39 3.27 -18.27
CA LEU A 7 11.12 3.76 -19.62
C LEU A 7 10.82 5.27 -19.63
N TRP A 8 9.91 5.75 -18.78
CA TRP A 8 9.54 7.16 -18.63
C TRP A 8 10.70 8.11 -18.26
N ARG A 9 11.74 7.60 -17.60
CA ARG A 9 12.93 8.41 -17.24
C ARG A 9 13.83 8.67 -18.43
N ASP A 10 13.85 7.76 -19.38
CA ASP A 10 14.77 7.77 -20.51
C ASP A 10 14.17 8.42 -21.77
N LEU A 11 12.85 8.69 -21.76
CA LEU A 11 12.15 9.40 -22.85
C LEU A 11 12.43 10.90 -22.81
N ASP A 12 12.45 11.52 -23.99
CA ASP A 12 12.45 12.98 -24.13
C ASP A 12 11.04 13.58 -23.89
N GLU A 13 10.93 14.92 -23.88
CA GLU A 13 9.66 15.60 -23.60
C GLU A 13 8.61 15.38 -24.69
N ASP A 14 9.00 15.23 -25.96
CA ASP A 14 8.07 15.02 -27.07
C ASP A 14 7.50 13.58 -27.05
N GLU A 15 8.34 12.61 -26.69
CA GLU A 15 7.96 11.22 -26.46
C GLU A 15 7.04 11.08 -25.24
N LYS A 16 7.33 11.80 -24.14
CA LYS A 16 6.45 11.84 -22.96
C LYS A 16 5.10 12.45 -23.29
N GLN A 17 5.05 13.50 -24.10
CA GLN A 17 3.81 14.17 -24.49
C GLN A 17 2.90 13.26 -25.33
N THR A 18 3.49 12.35 -26.11
CA THR A 18 2.77 11.38 -26.95
C THR A 18 2.23 10.21 -26.14
N MET A 19 2.88 9.85 -25.03
CA MET A 19 2.40 8.82 -24.12
C MET A 19 1.34 9.38 -23.17
N ARG A 20 0.07 9.02 -23.38
CA ARG A 20 -1.00 9.37 -22.44
C ARG A 20 -0.91 8.51 -21.17
N GLN A 21 -0.70 9.14 -20.02
CA GLN A 21 -0.87 8.48 -18.71
C GLN A 21 -2.33 8.57 -18.29
N GLU A 22 -2.96 7.42 -18.05
CA GLU A 22 -4.25 7.36 -17.39
C GLU A 22 -4.04 7.46 -15.87
N HIS A 23 -4.60 8.51 -15.27
CA HIS A 23 -4.58 8.71 -13.83
C HIS A 23 -5.91 8.24 -13.23
N SER A 24 -5.82 7.40 -12.21
CA SER A 24 -6.99 6.87 -11.50
C SER A 24 -6.87 7.15 -10.01
N ILE A 25 -7.99 7.53 -9.39
CA ILE A 25 -8.13 7.62 -7.95
C ILE A 25 -9.09 6.51 -7.54
N LEU A 26 -8.65 5.64 -6.62
CA LEU A 26 -9.46 4.58 -6.07
C LEU A 26 -10.02 5.02 -4.73
N PHE A 27 -11.35 5.05 -4.63
CA PHE A 27 -12.06 5.20 -3.37
C PHE A 27 -12.46 3.80 -2.90
N CYS A 28 -12.09 3.45 -1.67
CA CYS A 28 -12.46 2.19 -1.08
C CYS A 28 -12.51 2.29 0.45
N GLU A 29 -13.24 1.35 1.03
CA GLU A 29 -13.24 1.03 2.44
C GLU A 29 -12.72 -0.41 2.58
N HIS A 30 -12.20 -0.75 3.76
CA HIS A 30 -11.69 -2.08 4.05
C HIS A 30 -12.41 -2.64 5.26
N SER A 31 -12.65 -3.96 5.29
CA SER A 31 -12.90 -4.67 6.55
C SER A 31 -11.74 -4.44 7.52
N HIS A 32 -11.96 -4.68 8.81
CA HIS A 32 -10.96 -4.47 9.86
C HIS A 32 -9.60 -5.11 9.50
N VAL A 33 -8.59 -4.29 9.28
CA VAL A 33 -7.26 -4.74 8.87
C VAL A 33 -6.16 -3.86 9.44
N TYR A 34 -5.14 -4.50 9.99
CA TYR A 34 -3.87 -3.86 10.32
C TYR A 34 -2.87 -4.08 9.18
N THR A 35 -2.17 -3.03 8.76
CA THR A 35 -1.06 -3.15 7.82
C THR A 35 0.24 -2.64 8.41
N LEU A 36 1.31 -3.42 8.28
CA LEU A 36 2.66 -3.01 8.67
C LEU A 36 3.45 -2.56 7.43
N GLY A 37 3.90 -1.30 7.44
CA GLY A 37 4.74 -0.76 6.38
C GLY A 37 6.17 -1.31 6.40
N LYS A 38 6.95 -0.97 5.37
CA LYS A 38 8.33 -1.44 5.16
C LYS A 38 9.29 -1.09 6.31
N SER A 39 9.06 0.04 6.96
CA SER A 39 9.90 0.54 8.06
C SER A 39 9.28 0.29 9.43
N GLY A 40 8.19 -0.47 9.49
CA GLY A 40 7.46 -0.70 10.72
C GLY A 40 8.07 -1.77 11.61
N ASN A 41 7.77 -1.66 12.91
CA ASN A 41 8.16 -2.65 13.91
C ASN A 41 6.95 -3.51 14.29
N GLU A 42 7.14 -4.83 14.30
CA GLU A 42 6.11 -5.79 14.71
C GLU A 42 5.74 -5.64 16.19
N ASP A 43 6.64 -5.12 17.03
CA ASP A 43 6.35 -4.83 18.45
C ASP A 43 5.26 -3.77 18.64
N HIS A 44 4.95 -2.98 17.60
CA HIS A 44 3.87 -1.99 17.66
C HIS A 44 2.49 -2.60 17.42
N LEU A 45 2.42 -3.90 17.07
CA LEU A 45 1.17 -4.66 16.99
C LEU A 45 0.82 -5.20 18.38
N LEU A 46 0.03 -4.43 19.13
CA LEU A 46 -0.32 -4.75 20.53
C LEU A 46 -1.43 -5.80 20.67
N ILE A 47 -2.16 -6.07 19.61
CA ILE A 47 -3.24 -7.08 19.58
C ILE A 47 -2.64 -8.48 19.37
N SER A 48 -3.09 -9.48 20.12
CA SER A 48 -2.61 -10.86 19.95
C SER A 48 -3.21 -11.51 18.70
N GLU A 49 -2.62 -12.61 18.25
CA GLU A 49 -3.13 -13.36 17.10
C GLU A 49 -4.51 -13.96 17.38
N GLU A 50 -4.73 -14.44 18.60
CA GLU A 50 -6.00 -15.02 19.03
C GLU A 50 -7.10 -13.96 19.02
N LEU A 51 -6.81 -12.75 19.52
CA LEU A 51 -7.78 -11.66 19.54
C LEU A 51 -8.12 -11.21 18.11
N ARG A 52 -7.11 -11.07 17.23
CA ARG A 52 -7.33 -10.79 15.80
C ARG A 52 -8.23 -11.83 15.13
N ALA A 53 -7.96 -13.11 15.38
CA ALA A 53 -8.74 -14.20 14.80
C ALA A 53 -10.19 -14.19 15.30
N SER A 54 -10.41 -13.95 16.60
CA SER A 54 -11.76 -13.88 17.18
C SER A 54 -12.58 -12.69 16.68
N GLU A 55 -11.93 -11.55 16.44
CA GLU A 55 -12.56 -10.32 15.96
C GLU A 55 -12.57 -10.22 14.42
N SER A 56 -12.14 -11.27 13.71
CA SER A 56 -12.03 -11.31 12.24
C SER A 56 -11.20 -10.15 11.65
N ILE A 57 -10.12 -9.76 12.35
CA ILE A 57 -9.22 -8.68 11.94
C ILE A 57 -8.04 -9.25 11.17
N GLU A 58 -7.86 -8.80 9.93
CA GLU A 58 -6.76 -9.23 9.08
C GLU A 58 -5.45 -8.48 9.39
N TYR A 59 -4.31 -9.10 9.09
CA TYR A 59 -3.00 -8.49 9.26
C TYR A 59 -2.09 -8.75 8.05
N PHE A 60 -1.54 -7.69 7.47
CA PHE A 60 -0.65 -7.79 6.30
C PHE A 60 0.62 -6.94 6.43
N LYS A 61 1.77 -7.53 6.11
CA LYS A 61 3.02 -6.80 5.90
C LYS A 61 3.12 -6.37 4.44
N ILE A 62 3.23 -5.06 4.20
CA ILE A 62 3.20 -4.49 2.85
C ILE A 62 4.36 -3.51 2.61
N ASN A 63 4.66 -3.26 1.34
CA ASN A 63 5.82 -2.46 0.93
C ASN A 63 5.55 -0.93 0.86
N ARG A 64 4.58 -0.42 1.64
CA ARG A 64 4.39 1.04 1.77
C ARG A 64 5.41 1.64 2.74
N GLY A 65 5.61 2.96 2.67
CA GLY A 65 6.36 3.68 3.70
C GLY A 65 5.59 3.75 5.03
N GLY A 66 6.30 4.10 6.10
CA GLY A 66 5.74 4.24 7.44
C GLY A 66 5.68 2.92 8.23
N ASP A 67 5.03 3.00 9.39
CA ASP A 67 4.94 1.94 10.39
C ASP A 67 3.58 1.21 10.30
N ILE A 68 3.01 0.75 11.41
CA ILE A 68 1.69 0.14 11.50
C ILE A 68 0.55 1.16 11.31
N THR A 69 -0.54 0.74 10.66
CA THR A 69 -1.80 1.49 10.61
C THR A 69 -2.99 0.52 10.59
N TYR A 70 -4.16 1.03 10.92
CA TYR A 70 -5.43 0.32 10.89
C TYR A 70 -6.36 0.91 9.82
N HIS A 71 -7.17 0.06 9.18
CA HIS A 71 -8.28 0.44 8.31
C HIS A 71 -9.53 -0.39 8.69
N GLY A 72 -10.71 0.22 8.61
CA GLY A 72 -11.99 -0.41 8.91
C GLY A 72 -13.16 0.44 8.38
N PRO A 73 -14.38 -0.10 8.36
CA PRO A 73 -15.61 0.66 8.08
C PRO A 73 -15.97 1.62 9.22
#